data_AF-A0A9E2KX87-F1
#
_entry.id   AF-A0A9E2KX87-F1
#
_cell.length_a   1.000
_cell.length_b   1.000
_cell.length_c   1.000
_cell.angle_alpha   90.00
_cell.angle_beta   90.00
_cell.angle_gamma   90.00
#
_symmetry.space_group_name_H-M   'P 1'
#
loop_
_entity.id
_entity.type
_entity.pdbx_description
1 polymer ?
#
loop_
_entity_poly.entity_id
_entity_poly.type
_entity_poly.pdbx_seq_one_letter_code
_entity_poly.pdbx_strand_id
1 'polypeptide(L)'
;MIDINEDLWFDTFEEYSIKFGDVRPDYKKLKPEEAEMGALFNMELDMHNGGFLQFYCNWGYEAYIYALRGLESIGALETKKILEKQYGVIARLKDDKRVDELWAIPEFLKD
;
A
#
# COMPACT_ATOMS: atom_id res chain seq x y z
N MET A 1 -28.39 6.29 12.66
CA MET A 1 -27.66 5.63 11.57
C MET A 1 -27.08 6.72 10.71
N ILE A 2 -25.76 6.75 10.54
CA ILE A 2 -25.14 7.56 9.49
C ILE A 2 -25.47 6.83 8.18
N ASP A 3 -26.06 7.54 7.24
CA ASP A 3 -26.27 7.02 5.89
C ASP A 3 -24.91 7.10 5.17
N ILE A 4 -24.23 5.97 5.05
CA ILE A 4 -22.96 5.88 4.34
C ILE A 4 -23.34 5.69 2.87
N ASN A 5 -23.42 6.79 2.12
CA ASN A 5 -23.49 6.72 0.67
C ASN A 5 -22.08 6.50 0.08
N GLU A 6 -22.01 6.02 -1.16
CA GLU A 6 -20.73 5.74 -1.85
C GLU A 6 -19.83 6.99 -1.89
N ASP A 7 -20.42 8.19 -2.03
CA ASP A 7 -19.70 9.46 -2.05
C ASP A 7 -19.00 9.74 -0.71
N LEU A 8 -19.69 9.59 0.43
CA LEU A 8 -19.12 9.80 1.76
C LEU A 8 -18.04 8.77 2.07
N TRP A 9 -18.22 7.53 1.61
CA TRP A 9 -17.17 6.51 1.70
C TRP A 9 -15.94 6.96 0.90
N PHE A 10 -16.11 7.28 -0.38
CA PHE A 10 -14.99 7.66 -1.24
C PHE A 10 -14.26 8.90 -0.74
N ASP A 11 -15.00 9.98 -0.42
CA ASP A 11 -14.43 11.24 0.07
C ASP A 11 -13.60 11.04 1.35
N THR A 12 -14.10 10.23 2.29
CA THR A 12 -13.40 9.97 3.56
C THR A 12 -12.07 9.25 3.33
N PHE A 13 -12.03 8.25 2.45
CA PHE A 13 -10.79 7.51 2.19
C PHE A 13 -9.83 8.28 1.27
N GLU A 14 -10.35 9.12 0.37
CA GLU A 14 -9.54 10.04 -0.42
C GLU A 14 -8.77 11.02 0.49
N GLU A 15 -9.40 11.56 1.53
CA GLU A 15 -8.69 12.40 2.52
C GLU A 15 -7.52 11.67 3.18
N TYR A 16 -7.70 10.40 3.56
CA TYR A 16 -6.59 9.60 4.12
C TYR A 16 -5.52 9.33 3.08
N SER A 17 -5.88 9.11 1.82
CA SER A 17 -4.93 8.96 0.72
C SER A 17 -4.07 10.20 0.53
N ILE A 18 -4.69 11.38 0.54
CA ILE A 18 -3.99 12.67 0.40
C ILE A 18 -3.00 12.85 1.56
N LYS A 19 -3.46 12.68 2.81
CA LYS A 19 -2.59 12.76 4.00
C LYS A 19 -1.44 11.78 3.93
N PHE A 20 -1.68 10.57 3.43
CA PHE A 20 -0.69 9.53 3.25
C PHE A 20 0.37 9.92 2.22
N GLY A 21 -0.05 10.47 1.08
CA GLY A 21 0.84 11.02 0.06
C GLY A 21 1.70 12.19 0.55
N ASP A 22 1.10 13.10 1.32
CA ASP A 22 1.77 14.32 1.81
C ASP A 22 2.96 14.04 2.74
N VAL A 23 2.94 12.91 3.45
CA VAL A 23 4.02 12.53 4.37
C VAL A 23 5.05 11.60 3.74
N ARG A 24 4.86 11.13 2.49
CA ARG A 24 5.76 10.19 1.84
C ARG A 24 7.20 10.74 1.76
N PRO A 25 8.24 9.93 2.04
CA PRO A 25 8.20 8.51 2.42
C PRO A 25 8.08 8.25 3.93
N ASP A 26 7.94 9.28 4.77
CA ASP A 26 7.98 9.18 6.23
C ASP A 26 6.56 9.13 6.84
N TYR A 27 5.92 7.97 6.70
CA TYR A 27 4.54 7.76 7.15
C TYR A 27 4.37 7.80 8.68
N LYS A 28 5.48 7.80 9.45
CA LYS A 28 5.46 7.90 10.93
C LYS A 28 4.97 9.26 11.43
N LYS A 29 4.82 10.24 10.54
CA LYS A 29 4.21 11.54 10.83
C LYS A 29 2.70 11.47 11.02
N LEU A 30 2.06 10.39 10.55
CA LEU A 30 0.64 10.12 10.77
C LEU A 30 0.44 9.26 12.02
N LYS A 31 -0.77 9.30 12.58
CA LYS A 31 -1.14 8.28 13.56
C LYS A 31 -1.17 6.90 12.89
N PRO A 32 -0.86 5.82 13.64
CA PRO A 32 -0.87 4.46 13.12
C PRO A 32 -2.11 4.11 12.30
N GLU A 33 -3.29 4.46 12.80
CA GLU A 33 -4.58 4.15 12.17
C GLU A 33 -4.78 4.94 10.88
N GLU A 34 -4.33 6.20 10.82
CA GLU A 34 -4.41 7.04 9.62
C GLU A 34 -3.48 6.50 8.52
N ALA A 35 -2.29 6.02 8.90
CA ALA A 35 -1.36 5.38 7.98
C ALA A 35 -1.89 4.04 7.47
N GLU A 36 -2.51 3.22 8.33
CA GLU A 36 -3.17 1.97 7.95
C GLU A 36 -4.32 2.22 6.96
N MET A 37 -5.17 3.21 7.20
CA MET A 37 -6.28 3.58 6.32
C MET A 37 -5.80 4.10 4.96
N GLY A 38 -4.82 5.01 4.96
CA GLY A 38 -4.22 5.53 3.72
C GLY A 38 -3.54 4.43 2.89
N ALA A 39 -2.84 3.50 3.55
CA ALA A 39 -2.21 2.37 2.88
C ALA A 39 -3.23 1.38 2.30
N LEU A 40 -4.31 1.08 3.03
CA LEU A 40 -5.38 0.18 2.54
C LEU A 40 -6.08 0.76 1.31
N PHE A 41 -6.44 2.04 1.33
CA PHE A 41 -7.10 2.68 0.20
C PHE A 41 -6.20 2.74 -1.04
N ASN A 42 -4.94 3.14 -0.88
CA ASN A 42 -4.00 3.18 -1.99
C ASN A 42 -3.66 1.79 -2.52
N MET A 43 -3.61 0.78 -1.65
CA MET A 43 -3.48 -0.62 -2.07
C MET A 43 -4.68 -1.03 -2.93
N GLU A 44 -5.91 -0.77 -2.52
CA GLU A 44 -7.11 -1.10 -3.30
C GLU A 44 -7.09 -0.39 -4.67
N LEU A 45 -6.86 0.92 -4.68
CA LEU A 45 -6.80 1.72 -5.90
C LEU A 45 -5.74 1.21 -6.90
N ASP A 46 -4.53 0.97 -6.42
CA ASP A 46 -3.44 0.47 -7.27
C ASP A 46 -3.62 -1.00 -7.66
N MET A 47 -4.28 -1.82 -6.83
CA MET A 47 -4.62 -3.20 -7.17
C MET A 47 -5.56 -3.25 -8.36
N HIS A 48 -6.54 -2.34 -8.41
CA HIS A 48 -7.46 -2.22 -9.54
C HIS A 48 -6.80 -1.71 -10.82
N ASN A 49 -5.72 -0.93 -10.71
CA ASN A 49 -5.04 -0.33 -11.86
C ASN A 49 -3.90 -1.20 -12.41
N GLY A 50 -2.84 -1.40 -11.64
CA GLY A 50 -1.62 -2.09 -12.07
C GLY A 50 -1.20 -3.24 -11.15
N GLY A 51 -2.07 -3.64 -10.24
CA GLY A 51 -1.82 -4.72 -9.30
C GLY A 51 -0.74 -4.38 -8.27
N PHE A 52 -0.26 -5.42 -7.58
CA PHE A 52 0.68 -5.31 -6.46
C PHE A 52 1.93 -4.49 -6.77
N LEU A 53 2.47 -4.67 -7.98
CA LEU A 53 3.70 -3.99 -8.35
C LEU A 53 3.50 -2.48 -8.47
N GLN A 54 2.35 -2.03 -8.98
CA GLN A 54 2.03 -0.60 -9.00
C GLN A 54 1.97 -0.01 -7.58
N PHE A 55 1.23 -0.67 -6.67
CA PHE A 55 1.15 -0.24 -5.27
C PHE A 55 2.54 -0.16 -4.61
N TYR A 56 3.34 -1.21 -4.74
CA TYR A 56 4.66 -1.26 -4.13
C TYR A 56 5.59 -0.19 -4.72
N CYS A 57 5.59 -0.02 -6.04
CA CYS A 57 6.44 0.97 -6.71
C CYS A 57 6.02 2.42 -6.41
N ASN A 58 4.73 2.68 -6.25
CA ASN A 58 4.20 4.00 -5.93
C ASN A 58 4.44 4.39 -4.46
N TRP A 59 4.27 3.46 -3.53
CA TRP A 59 4.15 3.79 -2.10
C TRP A 59 5.27 3.22 -1.23
N GLY A 60 6.02 2.23 -1.72
CA GLY A 60 7.20 1.68 -1.07
C GLY A 60 6.94 0.70 0.07
N TYR A 61 8.04 0.21 0.64
CA TYR A 61 8.01 -0.87 1.64
C TYR A 61 7.26 -0.50 2.92
N GLU A 62 7.42 0.73 3.43
CA GLU A 62 6.70 1.16 4.64
C GLU A 62 5.17 1.16 4.41
N ALA A 63 4.69 1.59 3.24
CA ALA A 63 3.27 1.52 2.90
C ALA A 63 2.77 0.08 2.82
N TYR A 64 3.56 -0.84 2.26
CA TYR A 64 3.27 -2.26 2.30
C TYR A 64 3.11 -2.79 3.73
N ILE A 65 3.96 -2.38 4.68
CA ILE A 65 3.83 -2.76 6.09
C ILE A 65 2.55 -2.21 6.72
N TYR A 66 2.19 -0.95 6.45
CA TYR A 66 0.94 -0.38 6.94
C TYR A 66 -0.29 -1.06 6.34
N ALA A 67 -0.26 -1.46 5.06
CA ALA A 67 -1.33 -2.25 4.45
C ALA A 67 -1.49 -3.63 5.13
N LEU A 68 -0.39 -4.34 5.41
CA LEU A 68 -0.45 -5.61 6.14
C LEU A 68 -1.06 -5.46 7.55
N ARG A 69 -0.68 -4.39 8.26
CA ARG A 69 -1.23 -4.07 9.58
C ARG A 69 -2.71 -3.73 9.51
N GLY A 70 -3.12 -2.88 8.56
CA GLY A 70 -4.51 -2.55 8.34
C GLY A 70 -5.36 -3.79 8.03
N LEU A 71 -4.87 -4.68 7.15
CA LEU A 71 -5.53 -5.96 6.84
C LEU A 71 -5.67 -6.86 8.07
N GLU A 72 -4.66 -6.89 8.93
CA GLU A 72 -4.72 -7.62 10.21
C GLU A 72 -5.72 -6.99 11.18
N SER A 73 -5.70 -5.66 11.35
CA SER A 73 -6.61 -4.90 12.21
C SER A 73 -8.08 -5.14 11.85
N ILE A 74 -8.41 -5.30 10.56
CA ILE A 74 -9.79 -5.56 10.10
C ILE A 74 -10.12 -7.06 9.98
N GLY A 75 -9.19 -7.97 10.29
CA GLY A 75 -9.40 -9.42 10.19
C GLY A 75 -9.37 -9.99 8.77
N ALA A 76 -8.89 -9.24 7.77
CA ALA A 76 -8.76 -9.66 6.38
C ALA A 76 -7.49 -10.51 6.15
N LEU A 77 -7.35 -11.60 6.91
CA LEU A 77 -6.12 -12.39 6.99
C LEU A 77 -5.76 -13.10 5.68
N GLU A 78 -6.74 -13.50 4.87
CA GLU A 78 -6.45 -14.15 3.58
C GLU A 78 -5.89 -13.15 2.56
N THR A 79 -6.41 -11.92 2.52
CA THR A 79 -5.85 -10.84 1.70
C THR A 79 -4.44 -10.50 2.15
N LYS A 80 -4.19 -10.43 3.47
CA LYS A 80 -2.84 -10.24 4.03
C LYS A 80 -1.87 -11.29 3.50
N LYS A 81 -2.24 -12.58 3.56
CA LYS A 81 -1.42 -13.69 3.04
C LYS A 81 -1.16 -13.58 1.54
N ILE A 82 -2.12 -13.12 0.75
CA ILE A 82 -1.94 -12.90 -0.69
C ILE A 82 -0.90 -11.79 -0.91
N LEU A 83 -1.02 -10.67 -0.18
CA LEU A 83 -0.09 -9.54 -0.28
C LEU A 83 1.33 -9.94 0.11
N GLU A 84 1.50 -10.74 1.17
CA GLU A 84 2.79 -11.30 1.58
C GLU A 84 3.40 -12.20 0.51
N LYS A 85 2.59 -13.05 -0.14
CA LYS A 85 3.04 -13.90 -1.26
C LYS A 85 3.46 -13.07 -2.47
N GLN A 86 2.72 -12.01 -2.79
CA GLN A 86 3.08 -11.09 -3.88
C GLN A 86 4.39 -10.37 -3.58
N TYR A 87 4.58 -9.86 -2.36
CA TYR A 87 5.86 -9.29 -1.94
C TYR A 87 7.00 -10.31 -2.00
N GLY A 88 6.74 -11.57 -1.66
CA GLY A 88 7.71 -12.66 -1.75
C GLY A 88 8.34 -12.81 -3.14
N VAL A 89 7.63 -12.45 -4.22
CA VAL A 89 8.16 -12.45 -5.59
C VAL A 89 9.28 -11.42 -5.76
N ILE A 90 9.19 -10.26 -5.10
CA ILE A 90 10.12 -9.14 -5.25
C ILE A 90 11.02 -8.94 -4.03
N ALA A 91 10.86 -9.73 -2.96
CA ALA A 91 11.58 -9.54 -1.69
C ALA A 91 13.11 -9.51 -1.86
N ARG A 92 13.65 -10.26 -2.84
CA ARG A 92 15.08 -10.26 -3.18
C ARG A 92 15.62 -8.91 -3.65
N LEU A 93 14.74 -8.04 -4.15
CA LEU A 93 15.08 -6.76 -4.77
C LEU A 93 15.04 -5.59 -3.78
N LYS A 94 14.50 -5.77 -2.56
CA LYS A 94 14.35 -4.68 -1.58
C LYS A 94 15.68 -4.00 -1.25
N ASP A 95 16.75 -4.77 -1.11
CA ASP A 95 18.08 -4.30 -0.75
C ASP A 95 19.11 -4.59 -1.87
N ASP A 96 18.64 -4.86 -3.09
CA ASP A 96 19.49 -5.09 -4.27
C ASP A 96 20.02 -3.75 -4.79
N LYS A 97 21.35 -3.60 -4.79
CA LYS A 97 22.04 -2.36 -5.22
C LYS A 97 21.84 -2.01 -6.69
N ARG A 98 21.29 -2.91 -7.50
CA ARG A 98 20.93 -2.64 -8.90
C ARG A 98 19.62 -1.84 -9.01
N VAL A 99 18.80 -1.85 -7.97
CA VAL A 99 17.50 -1.16 -7.92
C VAL A 99 17.71 0.21 -7.26
N ASP A 100 17.99 1.21 -8.08
CA ASP A 100 18.15 2.59 -7.60
C ASP A 100 16.80 3.24 -7.25
N GLU A 101 15.74 2.84 -7.95
CA GLU A 101 14.40 3.40 -7.81
C GLU A 101 13.35 2.29 -7.85
N LEU A 102 12.26 2.44 -7.08
CA LEU A 102 11.24 1.39 -6.98
C LEU A 102 10.57 1.09 -8.33
N TRP A 103 10.36 2.10 -9.17
CA TRP A 103 9.78 1.90 -10.51
C TRP A 103 10.67 1.08 -11.46
N ALA A 104 11.95 0.85 -11.12
CA ALA A 104 12.86 0.02 -11.90
C ALA A 104 12.71 -1.48 -11.58
N ILE A 105 12.03 -1.85 -10.49
CA ILE A 105 11.79 -3.26 -10.09
C ILE A 105 11.31 -4.16 -11.25
N PRO A 106 10.36 -3.75 -12.12
CA PRO A 106 9.91 -4.58 -13.24
C PRO A 106 11.03 -5.06 -14.17
N GLU A 107 12.11 -4.28 -14.31
CA GLU A 107 13.25 -4.61 -15.19
C GLU A 107 14.04 -5.81 -14.68
N PHE A 108 14.03 -6.05 -13.36
CA PHE A 108 14.78 -7.11 -12.68
C PHE A 108 13.95 -8.37 -12.42
N LEU A 109 12.71 -8.44 -12.91
CA LEU A 109 11.84 -9.62 -12.75
C LEU A 109 12.14 -10.75 -13.73
N LYS A 110 12.86 -10.47 -14.82
CA LYS A 110 13.18 -11.44 -15.89
C LYS A 110 14.44 -12.26 -15.60
N ASP A 111 15.16 -11.91 -14.54
CA ASP A 111 16.30 -12.65 -13.98
C ASP A 111 15.82 -13.70 -12.97
#